data_AF-A0A2K0T6Z6-F1
#
_entry.id   AF-A0A2K0T6Z6-F1
#
_cell.length_a   1.000
_cell.length_b   1.000
_cell.length_c   1.000
_cell.angle_alpha   90.00
_cell.angle_beta   90.00
_cell.angle_gamma   90.00
#
_symmetry.space_group_name_H-M   'P 1'
#
loop_
_entity.id
_entity.type
_entity.pdbx_description
1 polymer ?
#
loop_
_entity_poly.entity_id
_entity_poly.type
_entity_poly.pdbx_seq_one_letter_code
_entity_poly.pdbx_strand_id
1 'polypeptide(L)'
;MRVQVSSLLCKVFLQYMVLLSEWDGMLDLWIKIIEIMDRLMNSGQGDSLAEAVRENLKNVVLFMATSGYLVSPEKDASRKKLWDETWERVDRFLPDLRNDIISEENPEPGQAEDGEEK
;
A
#
# COMPACT_ATOMS: atom_id res chain seq x y z
N MET A 1 -4.20 16.76 -13.67
CA MET A 1 -2.88 16.67 -13.01
C MET A 1 -2.68 15.39 -12.18
N ARG A 2 -3.72 14.81 -11.56
CA ARG A 2 -3.61 13.51 -10.82
C ARG A 2 -3.26 12.29 -11.69
N VAL A 3 -3.90 12.11 -12.85
CA VAL A 3 -3.70 10.94 -13.74
C VAL A 3 -2.27 10.84 -14.31
N GLN A 4 -1.61 11.98 -14.53
CA GLN A 4 -0.25 12.02 -15.10
C GLN A 4 0.82 11.67 -14.07
N VAL A 5 0.61 12.05 -12.80
CA VAL A 5 1.50 11.70 -11.69
C VAL A 5 1.41 10.20 -11.38
N SER A 6 0.19 9.63 -11.36
CA SER A 6 -0.02 8.18 -11.21
C SER A 6 0.66 7.39 -12.34
N SER A 7 0.59 7.87 -13.59
CA SER A 7 1.24 7.19 -14.73
C SER A 7 2.77 7.27 -14.69
N LEU A 8 3.34 8.39 -14.23
CA LEU A 8 4.78 8.55 -14.07
C LEU A 8 5.32 7.72 -12.90
N LEU A 9 4.58 7.69 -11.79
CA LEU A 9 4.87 6.87 -10.63
C LEU A 9 4.83 5.38 -11.00
N CYS A 10 3.79 4.92 -11.70
CA CYS A 10 3.73 3.56 -12.22
C CYS A 10 4.90 3.25 -13.16
N LYS A 11 5.27 4.16 -14.07
CA LYS A 11 6.41 3.94 -14.99
C LYS A 11 7.74 3.85 -14.25
N VAL A 12 8.01 4.76 -13.32
CA VAL A 12 9.26 4.77 -12.55
C VAL A 12 9.32 3.55 -11.63
N PHE A 13 8.24 3.26 -10.90
CA PHE A 13 8.21 2.14 -9.97
C PHE A 13 8.32 0.80 -10.71
N LEU A 14 7.62 0.59 -11.84
CA LEU A 14 7.77 -0.62 -12.67
C LEU A 14 9.17 -0.74 -13.28
N GLN A 15 9.78 0.37 -13.68
CA GLN A 15 11.13 0.39 -14.26
C GLN A 15 12.21 0.00 -13.24
N TYR A 16 12.06 0.42 -11.98
CA TYR A 16 13.03 0.12 -10.91
C TYR A 16 12.68 -1.13 -10.11
N MET A 17 11.47 -1.66 -10.26
CA MET A 17 10.98 -2.88 -9.61
C MET A 17 11.86 -4.09 -9.87
N VAL A 18 12.29 -4.26 -11.12
CA VAL A 18 13.11 -5.40 -11.56
C VAL A 18 14.53 -5.30 -11.00
N LEU A 19 15.05 -4.09 -10.81
CA LEU A 19 16.37 -3.85 -10.22
C LEU A 19 16.37 -3.91 -8.69
N LEU A 20 15.26 -3.56 -8.04
CA LEU A 20 15.13 -3.56 -6.59
C LEU A 20 14.77 -4.94 -6.01
N SER A 21 14.16 -5.83 -6.81
CA SER A 21 13.78 -7.17 -6.34
C SER A 21 14.96 -8.13 -6.18
N GLU A 22 16.08 -7.86 -6.86
CA GLU A 22 17.35 -8.57 -6.68
C GLU A 22 18.21 -7.97 -5.57
N TRP A 23 17.80 -6.83 -5.00
CA TRP A 23 18.54 -6.18 -3.92
C TRP A 23 18.15 -6.75 -2.57
N ASP A 24 19.09 -7.42 -1.93
CA ASP A 24 18.93 -8.09 -0.63
C ASP A 24 18.48 -7.13 0.49
N GLY A 25 18.68 -5.82 0.33
CA GLY A 25 18.28 -4.78 1.29
C GLY A 25 16.84 -4.24 1.15
N MET A 26 16.05 -4.76 0.21
CA MET A 26 14.69 -4.25 -0.07
C MET A 26 13.78 -4.34 1.16
N LEU A 27 13.82 -5.46 1.88
CA LEU A 27 13.01 -5.65 3.10
C LEU A 27 13.38 -4.64 4.18
N ASP A 28 14.68 -4.42 4.42
CA ASP A 28 15.15 -3.47 5.43
C ASP A 28 14.76 -2.04 5.09
N LEU A 29 14.84 -1.66 3.81
CA LEU A 29 14.38 -0.36 3.35
C LEU A 29 12.87 -0.20 3.54
N TRP A 30 12.10 -1.23 3.18
CA TRP A 30 10.65 -1.21 3.31
C TRP A 30 10.22 -1.07 4.78
N ILE A 31 10.83 -1.83 5.69
CA ILE A 31 10.58 -1.71 7.12
C ILE A 31 10.87 -0.28 7.61
N LYS A 32 12.00 0.31 7.20
CA LYS A 32 12.33 1.70 7.55
C LYS A 32 11.29 2.70 7.03
N ILE A 33 10.74 2.49 5.84
CA ILE A 33 9.68 3.34 5.29
C ILE A 33 8.44 3.26 6.18
N ILE A 34 8.00 2.05 6.57
CA ILE A 34 6.86 1.88 7.47
C ILE A 34 7.12 2.55 8.82
N GLU A 35 8.31 2.39 9.40
CA GLU A 35 8.69 3.06 10.66
C GLU A 35 8.65 4.59 10.58
N ILE A 36 9.05 5.16 9.43
CA ILE A 36 8.95 6.61 9.21
C ILE A 36 7.48 7.04 9.12
N MET A 37 6.64 6.29 8.41
CA MET A 37 5.20 6.57 8.30
C MET A 37 4.51 6.48 9.67
N ASP A 38 4.83 5.47 10.47
CA ASP A 38 4.35 5.32 11.85
C ASP A 38 4.72 6.54 12.71
N ARG A 39 5.99 6.98 12.65
CA ARG A 39 6.44 8.19 13.36
C ARG A 39 5.75 9.46 12.89
N LEU A 40 5.46 9.59 11.59
CA LEU A 40 4.74 10.74 11.04
C LEU A 40 3.28 10.74 11.49
N MET A 41 2.61 9.59 11.45
CA MET A 41 1.25 9.41 11.95
C MET A 41 1.14 9.77 13.44
N ASN A 42 2.12 9.32 14.24
CA ASN A 42 2.16 9.54 15.68
C ASN A 42 2.86 10.85 16.10
N SER A 43 3.20 11.74 15.15
CA SER A 43 3.89 13.01 15.43
C SER A 43 2.98 14.11 16.01
N GLY A 44 1.66 13.91 15.98
CA GLY A 44 0.68 14.90 16.45
C GLY A 44 0.53 16.12 15.53
N GLN A 45 1.02 16.07 14.29
CA GLN A 45 1.01 17.20 13.34
C GLN A 45 -0.36 17.48 12.66
N GLY A 46 -1.45 16.85 13.11
CA GLY A 46 -2.82 17.14 12.71
C GLY A 46 -3.39 16.20 11.63
N ASP A 47 -4.71 16.23 11.48
CA ASP A 47 -5.49 15.25 10.69
C ASP A 47 -5.11 15.19 9.21
N SER A 48 -4.68 16.31 8.62
CA SER A 48 -4.24 16.37 7.21
C SER A 48 -2.98 15.52 6.94
N LEU A 49 -2.03 15.48 7.89
CA LEU A 49 -0.84 14.65 7.73
C LEU A 49 -1.19 13.17 7.88
N ALA A 50 -2.05 12.84 8.85
CA ALA A 50 -2.53 11.49 9.08
C ALA A 50 -3.19 10.90 7.82
N GLU A 51 -4.08 11.67 7.19
CA GLU A 51 -4.74 11.26 5.94
C GLU A 51 -3.74 11.12 4.78
N ALA A 52 -2.78 12.03 4.67
CA ALA A 52 -1.73 11.91 3.65
C ALA A 52 -0.85 10.66 3.86
N VAL A 53 -0.51 10.31 5.10
CA VAL A 53 0.25 9.09 5.43
C VAL A 53 -0.56 7.85 5.08
N ARG A 54 -1.83 7.80 5.47
CA ARG A 54 -2.76 6.71 5.15
C ARG A 54 -2.84 6.48 3.64
N GLU A 55 -3.13 7.53 2.88
CA GLU A 55 -3.28 7.47 1.43
C GLU A 55 -1.97 7.07 0.74
N ASN A 56 -0.83 7.60 1.17
CA ASN A 56 0.47 7.23 0.60
C ASN A 56 0.80 5.76 0.85
N LEU A 57 0.59 5.28 2.08
CA LEU A 57 0.89 3.89 2.42
C LEU A 57 -0.02 2.92 1.65
N LYS A 58 -1.31 3.25 1.54
CA LYS A 58 -2.27 2.50 0.72
C LYS A 58 -1.78 2.32 -0.72
N ASN A 59 -1.40 3.42 -1.37
CA ASN A 59 -0.92 3.39 -2.75
C ASN A 59 0.31 2.50 -2.92
N VAL A 60 1.25 2.51 -1.97
CA VAL A 60 2.45 1.66 -2.03
C VAL A 60 2.11 0.19 -1.77
N VAL A 61 1.32 -0.11 -0.75
CA VAL A 61 0.95 -1.50 -0.41
C VAL A 61 0.11 -2.12 -1.53
N LEU A 62 -0.84 -1.38 -2.10
CA LEU A 62 -1.61 -1.81 -3.27
C LEU A 62 -0.71 -2.10 -4.47
N PHE A 63 0.29 -1.25 -4.72
CA PHE A 63 1.26 -1.51 -5.78
C PHE A 63 2.07 -2.80 -5.52
N MET A 64 2.52 -3.01 -4.28
CA MET A 64 3.28 -4.21 -3.91
C MET A 64 2.43 -5.49 -4.04
N ALA A 65 1.13 -5.43 -3.72
CA ALA A 65 0.20 -6.53 -3.88
C ALA A 65 -0.07 -6.84 -5.36
N THR A 66 -0.42 -5.84 -6.16
CA THR A 66 -0.71 -5.98 -7.60
C THR A 66 0.51 -6.38 -8.43
N SER A 67 1.72 -6.02 -7.99
CA SER A 67 2.98 -6.42 -8.62
C SER A 67 3.51 -7.78 -8.17
N GLY A 68 2.82 -8.45 -7.25
CA GLY A 68 3.19 -9.80 -6.80
C GLY A 68 4.34 -9.87 -5.80
N TYR A 69 4.71 -8.77 -5.13
CA TYR A 69 5.70 -8.82 -4.04
C TYR A 69 5.07 -9.05 -2.68
N LEU A 70 3.95 -8.37 -2.42
CA LEU A 70 3.21 -8.51 -1.17
C LEU A 70 2.07 -9.48 -1.40
N VAL A 71 2.40 -10.77 -1.38
CA VAL A 71 1.48 -11.85 -1.65
C VAL A 71 1.28 -12.68 -0.40
N SER A 72 0.04 -13.15 -0.17
CA SER A 72 -0.27 -14.06 0.92
C SER A 72 0.68 -15.28 0.89
N PRO A 73 1.20 -15.72 2.04
CA PRO A 73 2.08 -16.89 2.12
C PRO A 73 1.42 -18.19 1.64
N GLU A 74 0.08 -18.23 1.55
CA GLU A 74 -0.65 -19.35 0.94
C GLU A 74 -0.42 -19.46 -0.57
N LYS A 75 -0.22 -18.33 -1.26
CA LYS A 75 0.05 -18.29 -2.71
C LYS A 75 1.55 -18.37 -3.01
N ASP A 76 2.39 -17.71 -2.20
CA ASP A 76 3.84 -17.76 -2.34
C ASP A 76 4.55 -17.74 -0.97
N ALA A 77 5.04 -18.90 -0.56
CA ALA A 77 5.76 -19.07 0.71
C ALA A 77 7.08 -18.28 0.76
N SER A 78 7.70 -17.96 -0.39
CA SER A 78 8.94 -17.17 -0.44
C SER A 78 8.74 -15.72 0.01
N ARG A 79 7.49 -15.22 -0.07
CA ARG A 79 7.13 -13.85 0.29
C ARG A 79 6.60 -13.72 1.72
N LYS A 80 6.52 -14.82 2.47
CA LYS A 80 6.00 -14.87 3.84
C LYS A 80 6.64 -13.82 4.75
N LYS A 81 7.97 -13.69 4.72
CA LYS A 81 8.68 -12.75 5.60
C LYS A 81 8.27 -11.30 5.32
N LEU A 82 8.24 -10.89 4.06
CA LEU A 82 7.82 -9.54 3.67
C LEU A 82 6.36 -9.29 4.04
N TRP A 83 5.48 -10.28 3.81
CA TRP A 83 4.07 -10.23 4.17
C TRP A 83 3.87 -10.00 5.67
N ASP A 84 4.46 -10.86 6.50
CA ASP A 84 4.29 -10.81 7.95
C ASP A 84 4.83 -9.48 8.53
N GLU A 85 6.05 -9.09 8.14
CA GLU A 85 6.70 -7.88 8.66
C GLU A 85 5.95 -6.60 8.25
N THR A 86 5.29 -6.61 7.08
CA THR A 86 4.46 -5.50 6.62
C THR A 86 3.22 -5.37 7.50
N TRP A 87 2.40 -6.43 7.60
CA TRP A 87 1.13 -6.34 8.31
C TRP A 87 1.33 -6.21 9.83
N GLU A 88 2.35 -6.84 10.41
CA GLU A 88 2.68 -6.68 11.84
C GLU A 88 2.97 -5.22 12.22
N ARG A 89 3.57 -4.43 11.32
CA ARG A 89 3.87 -3.01 11.57
C ARG A 89 2.74 -2.09 11.19
N VAL A 90 2.13 -2.32 10.03
CA VAL A 90 1.03 -1.49 9.51
C VAL A 90 -0.19 -1.57 10.42
N ASP A 91 -0.55 -2.76 10.90
CA ASP A 91 -1.74 -2.96 11.73
C ASP A 91 -1.66 -2.19 13.07
N ARG A 92 -0.45 -1.78 13.50
CA ARG A 92 -0.25 -1.02 14.75
C ARG A 92 -0.75 0.42 14.67
N PHE A 93 -0.75 1.03 13.49
CA PHE A 93 -1.13 2.43 13.30
C PHE A 93 -2.21 2.63 12.23
N LEU A 94 -2.44 1.65 11.35
CA LEU A 94 -3.48 1.66 10.31
C LEU A 94 -4.14 0.27 10.16
N PRO A 95 -4.86 -0.23 11.18
CA PRO A 95 -5.47 -1.57 11.16
C PRO A 95 -6.51 -1.75 10.05
N ASP A 96 -7.19 -0.67 9.64
CA ASP A 96 -8.22 -0.72 8.61
C ASP A 96 -7.66 -0.81 7.19
N LEU A 97 -6.37 -0.49 7.01
CA LEU A 97 -5.75 -0.38 5.68
C LEU A 97 -5.81 -1.70 4.89
N ARG A 98 -5.69 -2.83 5.60
CA ARG A 98 -5.77 -4.15 4.98
C ARG A 98 -7.14 -4.40 4.35
N ASN A 99 -8.20 -4.00 5.05
CA ASN A 99 -9.57 -4.13 4.54
C ASN A 99 -9.79 -3.19 3.36
N ASP A 100 -9.32 -1.95 3.45
CA ASP A 100 -9.42 -0.97 2.37
C ASP A 100 -8.80 -1.47 1.06
N ILE A 101 -7.68 -2.19 1.14
CA ILE A 101 -7.00 -2.75 -0.03
C ILE A 101 -7.77 -3.94 -0.61
N ILE A 102 -8.30 -4.82 0.24
CA ILE A 102 -9.12 -5.97 -0.21
C ILE A 102 -10.41 -5.48 -0.90
N SER A 103 -11.05 -4.45 -0.35
CA SER A 103 -12.23 -3.82 -0.94
C SER A 103 -11.95 -3.19 -2.29
N GLU A 104 -10.75 -2.67 -2.53
CA GLU A 104 -10.34 -2.14 -3.84
C GLU A 104 -9.97 -3.24 -4.86
N GLU A 105 -9.42 -4.36 -4.41
CA GLU A 105 -9.14 -5.52 -5.27
C GLU A 105 -10.42 -6.22 -5.73
N ASN A 106 -11.49 -6.16 -4.93
CA ASN A 106 -12.77 -6.78 -5.23
C ASN A 106 -13.89 -5.76 -4.99
N PRO A 107 -14.07 -4.78 -5.90
CA PRO A 107 -15.15 -3.82 -5.76
C PRO A 107 -16.46 -4.61 -5.77
N GLU A 108 -17.19 -4.60 -4.66
CA GLU A 108 -18.51 -5.22 -4.63
C GLU A 108 -19.34 -4.65 -5.80
N PRO A 109 -19.97 -5.49 -6.63
CA PRO A 109 -20.88 -5.01 -7.66
C PRO A 109 -22.16 -4.52 -6.97
N GLY A 110 -22.15 -3.30 -6.43
CA GLY A 110 -23.23 -2.81 -5.58
C GLY A 110 -23.34 -1.30 -5.37
N GLN A 111 -22.55 -0.47 -6.06
CA GLN A 111 -22.75 0.98 -6.07
C GLN A 111 -22.66 1.56 -7.48
N ALA A 112 -23.50 1.04 -8.37
CA ALA A 112 -23.94 1.77 -9.55
C ALA A 112 -25.43 2.06 -9.36
N GLU A 113 -25.73 3.36 -9.25
CA GLU A 113 -27.03 3.98 -9.55
C GLU A 113 -28.22 3.62 -8.64
N ASP A 114 -28.47 4.48 -7.65
CA ASP A 114 -29.85 4.93 -7.41
C ASP A 114 -29.83 6.45 -7.21
N GLY A 115 -30.15 7.13 -8.30
CA GLY A 115 -30.14 8.58 -8.41
C GLY A 115 -30.77 9.02 -9.72
N GLU A 116 -31.82 8.31 -10.15
CA GLU A 116 -32.69 8.71 -11.25
C GLU A 116 -33.99 9.30 -10.69
N GLU A 117 -34.34 10.46 -11.23
CA GLU A 117 -35.66 11.11 -11.24
C GLU A 117 -36.29 11.63 -9.92
N LYS A 118 -36.19 12.95 -9.74
CA LYS A 118 -37.38 13.81 -9.91
C LYS A 118 -37.06 15.25 -10.27
#